data_AF-A0A015X5M6-F1
#
_entry.id   AF-A0A015X5M6-F1
#
_cell.length_a   1.000
_cell.length_b   1.000
_cell.length_c   1.000
_cell.angle_alpha   90.00
_cell.angle_beta   90.00
_cell.angle_gamma   90.00
#
_symmetry.space_group_name_H-M   'P 1'
#
loop_
_entity.id
_entity.type
_entity.pdbx_description
1 polymer ?
#
loop_
_entity_poly.entity_id
_entity_poly.type
_entity_poly.pdbx_seq_one_letter_code
_entity_poly.pdbx_strand_id
1 'polypeptide(L)'
;MIKKQIAPSGEEFKSRFYSLLLSGNKEKAKELLFEAISKNEYFIASACSPTEYRIFKAKSEINSIYKCELEALGIESIDLSILEIKL
;
A
#
# COMPACT_ATOMS: atom_id res chain seq x y z
N MET A 1 22.01 16.34 5.90
CA MET A 1 21.00 16.54 4.83
C MET A 1 19.97 15.43 4.92
N ILE A 2 18.78 15.72 5.47
CA ILE A 2 17.66 14.77 5.45
C ILE A 2 17.10 14.84 4.01
N LYS A 3 17.34 13.82 3.19
CA LYS A 3 16.73 13.72 1.86
C LYS A 3 15.24 13.53 2.09
N LYS A 4 14.46 14.59 1.85
CA LYS A 4 13.00 14.54 1.77
C LYS A 4 12.68 13.53 0.67
N GLN A 5 12.34 12.29 1.03
CA GLN A 5 11.85 11.31 0.08
C GLN A 5 10.50 11.82 -0.39
N ILE A 6 10.51 12.54 -1.51
CA ILE A 6 9.31 12.88 -2.25
C ILE A 6 8.74 11.52 -2.63
N ALA A 7 7.58 11.17 -2.08
CA ALA A 7 6.87 9.98 -2.51
C ALA A 7 6.72 10.06 -4.03
N PRO A 8 7.08 9.00 -4.79
CA PRO A 8 6.93 9.04 -6.23
C PRO A 8 5.50 9.44 -6.56
N SER A 9 5.35 10.39 -7.49
CA SER A 9 4.03 10.77 -8.01
C SER A 9 3.27 9.52 -8.47
N GLY A 10 1.94 9.57 -8.50
CA GLY A 10 1.13 8.40 -8.87
C GLY A 10 1.57 7.75 -10.20
N GLU A 11 2.04 8.54 -11.17
CA GLU A 11 2.57 8.05 -12.45
C GLU A 11 3.95 7.40 -12.32
N GLU A 12 4.85 7.98 -11.53
CA GLU A 12 6.20 7.42 -11.29
C GLU A 12 6.12 6.07 -10.55
N PHE A 13 5.23 5.96 -9.56
CA PHE A 13 4.95 4.70 -8.87
C PHE A 13 4.47 3.63 -9.88
N LYS A 14 3.43 3.91 -10.66
CA LYS A 14 2.86 2.95 -11.61
C LYS A 14 3.87 2.49 -12.65
N SER A 15 4.64 3.42 -13.22
CA SER A 15 5.68 3.10 -14.19
C SER A 15 6.71 2.11 -13.62
N ARG A 16 7.23 2.40 -12.42
CA ARG A 16 8.22 1.52 -11.76
C ARG A 16 7.62 0.18 -11.34
N PHE A 17 6.41 0.18 -10.80
CA PHE A 17 5.70 -1.03 -10.38
C PHE A 17 5.49 -2.00 -11.55
N TYR A 18 4.91 -1.53 -12.66
CA TYR A 18 4.67 -2.38 -13.82
C TYR A 18 5.96 -2.79 -14.54
N SER A 19 6.99 -1.95 -14.54
CA SER A 19 8.32 -2.33 -15.04
C SER A 19 8.90 -3.52 -14.26
N LEU A 20 8.82 -3.48 -12.93
CA LEU A 20 9.29 -4.58 -12.07
C LEU A 20 8.50 -5.87 -12.33
N LEU A 21 7.16 -5.79 -12.42
CA LEU A 21 6.32 -6.94 -12.75
C LEU A 21 6.70 -7.58 -14.09
N LEU A 22 6.86 -6.77 -15.14
CA LEU A 22 7.20 -7.24 -16.49
C LEU A 22 8.60 -7.87 -16.56
N SER A 23 9.55 -7.37 -15.74
CA SER A 23 10.88 -7.98 -15.60
C SER A 23 10.91 -9.27 -14.78
N GLY A 24 9.74 -9.73 -14.29
CA GLY A 24 9.63 -10.91 -13.42
C GLY A 24 10.04 -10.67 -11.96
N ASN A 25 10.32 -9.42 -11.57
CA ASN A 25 10.77 -9.07 -10.22
C ASN A 25 9.60 -8.78 -9.28
N LYS A 26 8.77 -9.81 -9.06
CA LYS A 26 7.52 -9.69 -8.29
C LYS A 26 7.74 -9.24 -6.85
N GLU A 27 8.79 -9.72 -6.19
CA GLU A 27 9.10 -9.33 -4.80
C GLU A 27 9.37 -7.82 -4.70
N LYS A 28 10.22 -7.26 -5.58
CA LYS A 28 10.46 -5.81 -5.58
C LYS A 28 9.21 -5.00 -5.94
N ALA A 29 8.35 -5.51 -6.82
CA ALA A 29 7.09 -4.86 -7.14
C ALA A 29 6.16 -4.82 -5.90
N LYS A 30 6.11 -5.91 -5.14
CA LYS A 30 5.36 -6.02 -3.89
C LYS A 30 5.91 -5.08 -2.81
N GLU A 31 7.22 -5.03 -2.62
CA GLU A 31 7.88 -4.08 -1.72
C GLU A 31 7.51 -2.63 -2.06
N LEU A 32 7.58 -2.27 -3.35
CA LEU A 32 7.25 -0.93 -3.81
C LEU A 32 5.77 -0.58 -3.56
N LEU A 33 4.85 -1.54 -3.78
CA LEU A 33 3.43 -1.35 -3.48
C LEU A 33 3.21 -1.11 -1.99
N PHE A 34 3.83 -1.90 -1.12
CA PHE A 34 3.70 -1.73 0.33
C PHE A 34 4.34 -0.44 0.83
N GLU A 35 5.46 0.00 0.23
CA GLU A 35 6.03 1.32 0.50
C GLU A 35 5.02 2.43 0.15
N ALA A 36 4.36 2.35 -1.00
CA ALA A 36 3.34 3.31 -1.41
C ALA A 36 2.13 3.31 -0.45
N ILE A 37 1.63 2.12 -0.08
CA ILE A 37 0.53 1.97 0.87
C ILE A 37 0.89 2.54 2.24
N SER A 38 2.13 2.33 2.72
CA SER A 38 2.57 2.84 4.03
C SER A 38 2.54 4.37 4.15
N LYS A 39 2.61 5.06 3.01
CA LYS A 39 2.55 6.53 2.90
C LYS A 39 1.14 7.04 2.61
N ASN A 40 0.16 6.15 2.42
CA ASN A 40 -1.23 6.51 2.17
C ASN A 40 -1.91 7.05 3.44
N GLU A 41 -2.74 8.08 3.28
CA GLU A 41 -3.41 8.74 4.41
C GLU A 41 -4.30 7.81 5.24
N TYR A 42 -4.98 6.86 4.59
CA TYR A 42 -5.86 5.92 5.28
C TYR A 42 -5.07 4.91 6.11
N PHE A 43 -3.92 4.46 5.60
CA PHE A 43 -3.01 3.60 6.35
C PHE A 43 -2.43 4.33 7.56
N ILE A 44 -1.93 5.56 7.36
CA ILE A 44 -1.38 6.37 8.46
C ILE A 44 -2.45 6.63 9.53
N ALA A 45 -3.67 6.98 9.13
CA ALA A 45 -4.77 7.26 10.06
C ALA A 45 -5.21 6.04 10.88
N SER A 46 -5.17 4.84 10.29
CA SER A 46 -5.50 3.58 10.99
C SER A 46 -4.33 3.08 11.85
N ALA A 47 -3.09 3.27 11.42
CA ALA A 47 -1.91 2.89 12.18
C ALA A 47 -1.69 3.79 13.43
N CYS A 48 -1.94 5.09 13.32
CA CYS A 48 -1.77 6.02 14.44
C CYS A 48 -2.90 5.97 15.48
N SER A 49 -4.09 5.53 15.09
CA SER A 49 -5.25 5.41 15.97
C SER A 49 -6.12 4.23 15.51
N PRO A 50 -5.72 3.01 15.87
CA PRO A 50 -6.38 1.79 15.41
C PRO A 50 -7.72 1.61 16.12
N THR A 51 -8.80 1.95 15.42
CA THR A 51 -10.16 1.55 15.76
C THR A 51 -10.69 0.61 14.67
N GLU A 52 -11.61 -0.28 15.03
CA GLU A 52 -12.24 -1.19 14.04
C GLU A 52 -12.76 -0.42 12.82
N TYR A 53 -13.46 0.70 13.04
CA TYR A 53 -13.95 1.56 11.97
C TYR A 53 -12.83 2.08 11.05
N ARG A 54 -11.72 2.56 11.63
CA ARG A 54 -10.60 3.11 10.84
C ARG A 54 -9.84 2.03 10.10
N ILE A 55 -9.67 0.85 10.70
CA ILE A 55 -9.02 -0.31 10.06
C ILE A 55 -9.89 -0.79 8.89
N PHE A 56 -11.20 -0.96 9.11
CA PHE A 56 -12.15 -1.33 8.06
C PHE A 56 -12.15 -0.31 6.91
N LYS A 57 -12.24 0.99 7.24
CA LYS A 57 -12.19 2.07 6.24
C LYS A 57 -10.87 2.03 5.46
N ALA A 58 -9.74 1.91 6.15
CA ALA A 58 -8.44 1.84 5.50
C ALA A 58 -8.34 0.64 4.54
N LYS A 59 -8.83 -0.53 4.97
CA LYS A 59 -8.88 -1.72 4.10
C LYS A 59 -9.69 -1.45 2.84
N SER A 60 -10.88 -0.88 2.96
CA SER A 60 -11.75 -0.54 1.83
C SER A 60 -11.09 0.44 0.86
N GLU A 61 -10.58 1.56 1.39
CA GLU A 61 -10.02 2.64 0.58
C GLU A 61 -8.71 2.24 -0.10
N ILE A 62 -7.80 1.56 0.62
CA ILE A 62 -6.52 1.09 0.06
C ILE A 62 -6.77 0.05 -1.04
N ASN A 63 -7.69 -0.91 -0.81
CA ASN A 63 -8.05 -1.90 -1.84
C ASN A 63 -8.62 -1.23 -3.10
N SER A 64 -9.39 -0.15 -2.95
CA SER A 64 -9.94 0.62 -4.07
C SER A 64 -8.85 1.37 -4.84
N ILE A 65 -7.97 2.10 -4.12
CA ILE A 65 -6.91 2.93 -4.71
C ILE A 65 -5.89 2.08 -5.48
N TYR A 66 -5.49 0.94 -4.92
CA TYR A 66 -4.44 0.07 -5.46
C TYR A 66 -5.00 -1.21 -6.09
N LYS A 67 -6.28 -1.22 -6.49
CA LYS A 67 -6.97 -2.42 -7.00
C LYS A 67 -6.18 -3.13 -8.10
N CYS A 68 -5.77 -2.39 -9.14
CA CYS A 68 -5.09 -2.97 -10.30
C CYS A 68 -3.71 -3.53 -9.93
N GLU A 69 -3.00 -2.87 -9.02
CA GLU A 69 -1.67 -3.29 -8.58
C GLU A 69 -1.75 -4.53 -7.67
N LEU A 70 -2.75 -4.61 -6.79
CA LEU A 70 -3.03 -5.79 -5.97
C LEU A 70 -3.42 -6.99 -6.86
N GLU A 71 -4.34 -6.80 -7.80
CA GLU A 71 -4.75 -7.83 -8.77
C GLU A 71 -3.56 -8.33 -9.60
N ALA A 72 -2.68 -7.43 -10.05
CA ALA A 72 -1.48 -7.80 -10.81
C ALA A 72 -0.48 -8.65 -10.02
N LEU A 73 -0.50 -8.56 -8.69
CA LEU A 73 0.29 -9.41 -7.79
C LEU A 73 -0.45 -10.67 -7.32
N GLY A 74 -1.72 -10.84 -7.70
CA GLY A 74 -2.57 -11.93 -7.21
C GLY A 74 -2.98 -11.77 -5.75
N ILE A 75 -3.08 -10.53 -5.26
CA ILE A 75 -3.50 -10.19 -3.91
C ILE A 75 -4.96 -9.75 -3.98
N GLU A 76 -5.87 -10.50 -3.35
CA GLU A 76 -7.30 -10.19 -3.34
C GLU A 76 -7.63 -8.98 -2.46
N SER A 77 -6.94 -8.86 -1.32
CA SER A 77 -7.19 -7.80 -0.35
C SER A 77 -5.95 -7.54 0.50
N ILE A 78 -5.72 -6.29 0.88
CA ILE A 78 -4.70 -5.93 1.85
C ILE A 78 -5.06 -6.48 3.24
N ASP A 79 -4.06 -7.07 3.90
CA ASP A 79 -4.17 -7.54 5.27
C ASP A 79 -3.69 -6.44 6.23
N LEU A 80 -4.61 -5.92 7.05
CA LEU A 80 -4.34 -4.95 8.10
C LEU A 80 -4.61 -5.52 9.50
N SER A 81 -4.78 -6.83 9.63
CA SER A 81 -5.08 -7.50 10.89
C SER A 81 -4.03 -7.24 11.98
N ILE A 82 -2.78 -6.93 11.61
CA ILE A 82 -1.74 -6.56 12.57
C ILE A 82 -2.05 -5.26 13.34
N LEU A 83 -2.95 -4.42 12.81
CA LEU A 83 -3.41 -3.19 13.46
C LEU A 83 -4.60 -3.44 14.40
N GLU A 84 -5.24 -4.60 14.31
CA GLU A 84 -6.31 -4.99 15.24
C GLU A 84 -5.67 -5.31 16.59
N ILE A 85 -5.59 -4.29 17.45
CA ILE A 85 -5.18 -4.49 18.84
C ILE A 85 -6.25 -5.39 19.47
N LYS A 86 -5.91 -6.65 19.75
CA LYS A 86 -6.68 -7.50 20.65
C LYS A 86 -6.60 -6.86 22.04
N LEU A 87 -7.63 -6.11 22.41
CA LEU A 87 -7.90 -5.72 23.79
C LEU A 87 -8.38 -6.94 24.59
#